data_AF-A0A7V3MLY8-F1
#
_entry.id   AF-A0A7V3MLY8-F1
#
_cell.length_a   1.000
_cell.length_b   1.000
_cell.length_c   1.000
_cell.angle_alpha   90.00
_cell.angle_beta   90.00
_cell.angle_gamma   90.00
#
_symmetry.space_group_name_H-M   'P 1'
#
loop_
_entity.id
_entity.type
_entity.pdbx_description
1 polymer ?
#
loop_
_entity_poly.entity_id
_entity_poly.type
_entity_poly.pdbx_seq_one_letter_code
_entity_poly.pdbx_strand_id
1 'polypeptide(L)'
;MSARTLPGGEEPFKVEYDFHGRRYSSGIHDDAVVVHMHGAGSDLTNQQNCVVTLPNGAWMICWTQATEEAAKDEGVVGATSLDGGLTWSEPYAIERAVDERTASWGMLFAVPHSGRVYCFYWYNENKVWLRDAGTMYFKFSDDLGRTWSPRHRIELPRHALDVDGEDQHGWNTGFPILTRDGAMLLGFSK
;
A
#
# COMPACT_ATOMS: atom_id res chain seq x y z
N MET A 1 16.53 19.02 -11.98
CA MET A 1 17.84 18.78 -11.32
C MET A 1 18.34 17.41 -11.79
N SER A 2 19.64 17.12 -11.70
CA SER A 2 20.17 15.84 -12.19
C SER A 2 19.68 14.65 -11.34
N ALA A 3 19.32 13.55 -12.00
CA ALA A 3 19.14 12.27 -11.33
C ALA A 3 20.43 11.88 -10.59
N ARG A 4 20.30 11.26 -9.41
CA ARG A 4 21.44 10.66 -8.71
C ARG A 4 21.69 9.28 -9.31
N THR A 5 22.90 9.05 -9.80
CA THR A 5 23.39 7.71 -10.08
C THR A 5 23.50 6.89 -8.80
N LEU A 6 23.24 5.58 -8.90
CA LEU A 6 23.39 4.64 -7.80
C LEU A 6 24.88 4.52 -7.39
N PRO A 7 25.18 4.26 -6.10
CA PRO A 7 26.54 4.09 -5.62
C PRO A 7 27.13 2.75 -6.11
N GLY A 8 27.68 2.77 -7.32
CA GLY A 8 28.29 1.62 -7.99
C GLY A 8 28.77 1.92 -9.41
N GLY A 9 28.10 2.84 -10.11
CA GLY A 9 28.50 3.30 -11.45
C GLY A 9 28.18 2.35 -12.61
N GLU A 10 27.62 1.18 -12.33
CA GLU A 10 27.05 0.28 -13.35
C GLU A 10 25.63 0.72 -13.73
N GLU A 11 25.31 0.67 -15.03
CA GLU A 11 23.94 0.76 -15.54
C GLU A 11 23.09 -0.39 -14.97
N PRO A 12 21.79 -0.18 -14.68
CA PRO A 12 20.92 -1.26 -14.20
C PRO A 12 20.88 -2.42 -15.20
N PHE A 13 21.08 -3.65 -14.71
CA PHE A 13 21.29 -4.85 -15.52
C PHE A 13 20.20 -5.05 -16.61
N LYS A 14 20.54 -4.66 -17.85
CA LYS A 14 19.66 -4.75 -19.02
C LYS A 14 19.84 -6.09 -19.72
N VAL A 15 19.01 -7.07 -19.36
CA VAL A 15 18.86 -8.35 -20.05
C VAL A 15 17.87 -8.17 -21.20
N GLU A 16 18.24 -8.59 -22.42
CA GLU A 16 17.35 -8.56 -23.58
C GLU A 16 16.91 -9.97 -23.97
N TYR A 17 15.65 -10.13 -24.39
CA TYR A 17 15.08 -11.38 -24.88
C TYR A 17 14.13 -11.15 -26.04
N ASP A 18 14.04 -12.13 -26.95
CA ASP A 18 13.13 -12.14 -28.09
C ASP A 18 11.99 -13.14 -27.84
N PHE A 19 10.75 -12.70 -28.01
CA PHE A 19 9.58 -13.56 -28.01
C PHE A 19 8.74 -13.29 -29.27
N HIS A 20 8.72 -14.27 -30.17
CA HIS A 20 8.07 -14.20 -31.48
C HIS A 20 8.44 -12.97 -32.34
N GLY A 21 9.70 -12.54 -32.31
CA GLY A 21 10.21 -11.41 -33.10
C GLY A 21 9.98 -10.03 -32.46
N ARG A 22 9.42 -9.98 -31.25
CA ARG A 22 9.38 -8.77 -30.43
C ARG A 22 10.49 -8.86 -29.38
N ARG A 23 11.35 -7.83 -29.34
CA ARG A 23 12.39 -7.69 -28.32
C ARG A 23 11.84 -7.00 -27.08
N TYR A 24 12.32 -7.45 -25.94
CA TYR A 24 12.02 -6.93 -24.61
C TYR A 24 13.32 -6.69 -23.86
N SER A 25 13.30 -5.80 -22.88
CA SER A 25 14.37 -5.66 -21.89
C SER A 25 13.85 -5.83 -20.46
N SER A 26 14.76 -6.16 -19.53
CA SER A 26 14.51 -6.00 -18.09
C SER A 26 14.39 -4.53 -17.67
N GLY A 27 14.94 -3.61 -18.47
CA GLY A 27 14.49 -2.23 -18.52
C GLY A 27 13.01 -2.22 -18.92
N ILE A 28 12.18 -1.77 -17.99
CA ILE A 28 10.72 -1.82 -18.00
C ILE A 28 10.13 -1.25 -19.30
N HIS A 29 9.00 -1.81 -19.75
CA HIS A 29 8.30 -1.46 -21.00
C HIS A 29 8.07 0.06 -21.11
N ASP A 30 8.10 0.61 -22.33
CA ASP A 30 7.95 2.05 -22.61
C ASP A 30 6.61 2.67 -22.12
N ASP A 31 5.67 1.83 -21.65
CA ASP A 31 4.33 2.19 -21.15
C ASP A 31 4.17 1.94 -19.64
N ALA A 32 5.25 1.64 -18.90
CA ALA A 32 5.20 1.28 -17.48
C ALA A 32 6.18 2.10 -16.63
N VAL A 33 5.71 2.57 -15.47
CA VAL A 33 6.45 3.48 -14.58
C VAL A 33 6.72 2.80 -13.23
N VAL A 34 7.92 3.01 -12.69
CA VAL A 34 8.26 2.60 -11.32
C VAL A 34 7.76 3.66 -10.33
N VAL A 35 6.97 3.24 -9.35
CA VAL A 35 6.60 4.06 -8.19
C VAL A 35 7.72 4.10 -7.16
N HIS A 36 8.30 2.93 -6.85
CA HIS A 36 9.39 2.76 -5.89
C HIS A 36 10.35 1.65 -6.35
N MET A 37 11.66 1.89 -6.28
CA MET A 37 12.69 0.84 -6.36
C MET A 37 13.13 0.51 -4.94
N HIS A 38 13.14 -0.77 -4.57
CA HIS A 38 13.68 -1.16 -3.27
C HIS A 38 15.16 -0.78 -3.15
N GLY A 39 15.54 -0.30 -1.97
CA GLY A 39 16.92 -0.07 -1.58
C GLY A 39 17.58 -1.35 -1.07
N ALA A 40 18.30 -1.21 0.04
CA ALA A 40 18.96 -2.28 0.77
C ALA A 40 18.56 -2.26 2.26
N GLY A 41 17.29 -1.92 2.55
CA GLY A 41 16.79 -1.66 3.90
C GLY A 41 15.38 -2.22 4.15
N SER A 42 14.55 -1.43 4.84
CA SER A 42 13.18 -1.77 5.26
C SER A 42 12.13 -1.70 4.12
N ASP A 43 12.55 -1.95 2.88
CA ASP A 43 11.76 -1.68 1.69
C ASP A 43 11.93 -2.73 0.57
N LEU A 44 12.58 -3.85 0.89
CA LEU A 44 12.84 -4.98 -0.02
C LEU A 44 11.56 -5.74 -0.41
N THR A 45 10.57 -5.79 0.47
CA THR A 45 9.25 -6.38 0.18
C THR A 45 8.21 -5.28 0.02
N ASN A 46 7.40 -5.39 -1.05
CA ASN A 46 6.32 -4.46 -1.39
C ASN A 46 5.10 -5.26 -1.86
N GLN A 47 3.95 -5.12 -1.19
CA GLN A 47 2.76 -5.96 -1.39
C GLN A 47 1.46 -5.15 -1.47
N GLN A 48 0.47 -5.72 -2.18
CA GLN A 48 -0.93 -5.27 -2.25
C GLN A 48 -1.10 -3.75 -2.40
N ASN A 49 -0.75 -3.23 -3.58
CA ASN A 49 -0.87 -1.80 -3.86
C ASN A 49 -2.32 -1.38 -4.18
N CYS A 50 -2.71 -0.19 -3.73
CA CYS A 50 -4.00 0.43 -4.01
C CYS A 50 -3.83 1.87 -4.47
N VAL A 51 -4.44 2.26 -5.60
CA VAL A 51 -4.31 3.61 -6.19
C VAL A 51 -5.66 4.32 -6.31
N VAL A 52 -5.68 5.63 -6.04
CA VAL A 52 -6.84 6.51 -6.17
C VAL A 52 -6.45 7.85 -6.78
N THR A 53 -7.38 8.49 -7.49
CA THR A 53 -7.25 9.89 -7.93
C THR A 53 -7.82 10.82 -6.86
N LEU A 54 -7.07 11.87 -6.52
CA LEU A 54 -7.43 12.89 -5.55
C LEU A 54 -8.22 14.04 -6.21
N PRO A 55 -8.98 14.86 -5.44
CA PRO A 55 -9.81 15.95 -6.00
C PRO A 55 -9.07 17.01 -6.81
N ASN A 56 -7.76 17.18 -6.58
CA ASN A 56 -6.90 18.09 -7.33
C ASN A 56 -6.30 17.46 -8.60
N GLY A 57 -6.72 16.25 -8.98
CA GLY A 57 -6.20 15.49 -10.13
C GLY A 57 -4.89 14.74 -9.86
N ALA A 58 -4.24 14.96 -8.71
CA ALA A 58 -3.08 14.16 -8.29
C ALA A 58 -3.48 12.69 -8.08
N TRP A 59 -2.55 11.78 -8.31
CA TRP A 59 -2.73 10.36 -8.00
C TRP A 59 -2.08 10.05 -6.66
N MET A 60 -2.67 9.15 -5.90
CA MET A 60 -2.09 8.61 -4.67
C MET A 60 -2.14 7.09 -4.70
N ILE A 61 -1.03 6.46 -4.36
CA ILE A 61 -0.92 5.01 -4.20
C ILE A 61 -0.46 4.67 -2.78
N CYS A 62 -1.01 3.62 -2.19
CA CYS A 62 -0.45 2.98 -1.00
C CYS A 62 -0.06 1.53 -1.30
N TRP A 63 0.81 0.96 -0.46
CA TRP A 63 1.17 -0.45 -0.46
C TRP A 63 1.73 -0.84 0.92
N THR A 64 1.87 -2.14 1.16
CA THR A 64 2.52 -2.68 2.36
C THR A 64 4.00 -2.91 2.10
N GLN A 65 4.87 -2.48 3.03
CA GLN A 65 6.32 -2.44 2.84
C GLN A 65 7.08 -2.89 4.09
N ALA A 66 8.16 -3.68 3.90
CA ALA A 66 8.92 -4.34 4.97
C ALA A 66 10.36 -4.75 4.54
N THR A 67 11.23 -5.16 5.47
CA THR A 67 12.53 -5.80 5.15
C THR A 67 12.39 -7.14 4.43
N GLU A 68 11.34 -7.92 4.74
CA GLU A 68 11.02 -9.20 4.11
C GLU A 68 9.52 -9.51 4.31
N GLU A 69 8.97 -10.46 3.57
CA GLU A 69 7.55 -10.84 3.71
C GLU A 69 7.26 -11.34 5.13
N ALA A 70 6.22 -10.77 5.77
CA ALA A 70 5.87 -11.00 7.17
C ALA A 70 6.89 -10.52 8.23
N ALA A 71 7.81 -9.61 7.89
CA ALA A 71 8.72 -9.02 8.86
C ALA A 71 8.02 -8.10 9.87
N LYS A 72 8.60 -7.98 11.07
CA LYS A 72 8.03 -7.19 12.18
C LYS A 72 8.08 -5.67 11.99
N ASP A 73 8.72 -5.19 10.93
CA ASP A 73 8.76 -3.77 10.55
C ASP A 73 7.66 -3.39 9.53
N GLU A 74 6.88 -4.37 9.06
CA GLU A 74 5.87 -4.21 8.02
C GLU A 74 4.85 -3.11 8.37
N GLY A 75 4.74 -2.11 7.47
CA GLY A 75 3.80 -1.01 7.57
C GLY A 75 3.11 -0.67 6.26
N VAL A 76 2.16 0.27 6.31
CA VAL A 76 1.49 0.81 5.12
C VAL A 76 2.13 2.14 4.75
N VAL A 77 2.75 2.20 3.58
CA VAL A 77 3.35 3.40 3.00
C VAL A 77 2.53 3.88 1.80
N GLY A 78 2.82 5.08 1.31
CA GLY A 78 2.25 5.58 0.07
C GLY A 78 3.12 6.64 -0.60
N ALA A 79 2.75 6.97 -1.83
CA ALA A 79 3.38 7.99 -2.66
C ALA A 79 2.30 8.78 -3.43
N THR A 80 2.66 9.97 -3.90
CA THR A 80 1.79 10.79 -4.77
C THR A 80 2.47 11.14 -6.08
N SER A 81 1.68 11.25 -7.14
CA SER A 81 2.08 11.77 -8.44
C SER A 81 1.24 13.00 -8.78
N LEU A 82 1.86 13.99 -9.41
CA LEU A 82 1.23 15.25 -9.84
C LEU A 82 1.08 15.35 -11.37
N ASP A 83 1.51 14.33 -12.10
CA ASP A 83 1.70 14.33 -13.57
C ASP A 83 1.06 13.13 -14.27
N GLY A 84 0.08 12.48 -13.63
CA GLY A 84 -0.65 11.34 -14.21
C GLY A 84 0.07 10.00 -14.06
N GLY A 85 0.94 9.87 -13.06
CA GLY A 85 1.67 8.65 -12.75
C GLY A 85 3.05 8.54 -13.40
N LEU A 86 3.55 9.60 -14.05
CA LEU A 86 4.87 9.62 -14.73
C LEU A 86 6.04 9.79 -13.75
N THR A 87 5.86 10.59 -12.69
CA THR A 87 6.78 10.70 -11.57
C THR A 87 6.04 10.62 -10.24
N TRP A 88 6.71 10.09 -9.22
CA TRP A 88 6.16 9.85 -7.89
C TRP A 88 7.04 10.48 -6.81
N SER A 89 6.43 10.83 -5.68
CA SER A 89 7.15 11.23 -4.47
C SER A 89 7.91 10.05 -3.86
N GLU A 90 8.95 10.35 -3.08
CA GLU A 90 9.50 9.40 -2.10
C GLU A 90 8.36 8.79 -1.24
N PRO A 91 8.46 7.51 -0.83
CA PRO A 91 7.46 6.88 0.03
C PRO A 91 7.36 7.56 1.40
N TYR A 92 6.14 7.84 1.84
CA TYR A 92 5.81 8.29 3.19
C TYR A 92 4.94 7.24 3.90
N ALA A 93 5.06 7.14 5.24
CA ALA A 93 4.27 6.18 5.99
C ALA A 93 2.85 6.72 6.28
N ILE A 94 1.84 5.90 5.99
CA ILE A 94 0.45 6.09 6.41
C ILE A 94 0.26 5.40 7.78
N GLU A 95 0.77 4.18 7.92
CA GLU A 95 0.97 3.51 9.19
C GLU A 95 2.38 2.89 9.27
N ARG A 96 3.03 3.00 10.42
CA ARG A 96 4.32 2.33 10.68
C ARG A 96 4.12 1.15 11.60
N ALA A 97 4.96 0.13 11.48
CA ALA A 97 5.15 -0.80 12.57
C ALA A 97 5.63 -0.05 13.83
N VAL A 98 5.04 -0.37 14.99
CA VAL A 98 5.41 0.25 16.28
C VAL A 98 5.47 -0.82 17.35
N ASP A 99 6.65 -1.01 17.95
CA ASP A 99 6.90 -2.04 18.95
C ASP A 99 6.44 -3.43 18.45
N GLU A 100 6.95 -3.83 17.27
CA GLU A 100 6.65 -5.09 16.55
C GLU A 100 5.19 -5.30 16.10
N ARG A 101 4.30 -4.30 16.23
CA ARG A 101 2.92 -4.36 15.72
C ARG A 101 2.87 -3.90 14.28
N THR A 102 2.73 -4.84 13.35
CA THR A 102 2.68 -4.61 11.90
C THR A 102 1.36 -3.98 11.44
N ALA A 103 1.38 -3.35 10.26
CA ALA A 103 0.20 -2.79 9.60
C ALA A 103 0.16 -3.20 8.12
N SER A 104 -0.89 -3.91 7.71
CA SER A 104 -0.87 -4.74 6.50
C SER A 104 -2.06 -4.50 5.56
N TRP A 105 -1.77 -4.65 4.26
CA TRP A 105 -2.65 -4.61 3.08
C TRP A 105 -3.55 -3.37 3.02
N GLY A 106 -2.90 -2.20 2.91
CA GLY A 106 -3.57 -0.91 2.77
C GLY A 106 -4.46 -0.81 1.51
N MET A 107 -5.71 -0.37 1.70
CA MET A 107 -6.63 0.00 0.62
C MET A 107 -7.08 1.45 0.77
N LEU A 108 -6.90 2.26 -0.29
CA LEU A 108 -7.31 3.65 -0.33
C LEU A 108 -8.75 3.82 -0.84
N PHE A 109 -9.45 4.80 -0.29
CA PHE A 109 -10.73 5.28 -0.82
C PHE A 109 -10.81 6.81 -0.73
N ALA A 110 -10.84 7.50 -1.88
CA ALA A 110 -11.04 8.93 -1.95
C ALA A 110 -12.54 9.25 -2.11
N VAL A 111 -13.11 9.98 -1.15
CA VAL A 111 -14.55 10.34 -1.15
C VAL A 111 -14.81 11.45 -2.18
N PRO A 112 -15.59 11.22 -3.26
CA PRO A 112 -15.68 12.18 -4.37
C PRO A 112 -16.25 13.56 -4.03
N HIS A 113 -17.07 13.67 -2.98
CA HIS A 113 -17.77 14.92 -2.63
C HIS A 113 -17.09 15.76 -1.54
N SER A 114 -16.27 15.15 -0.67
CA SER A 114 -15.54 15.86 0.40
C SER A 114 -14.04 15.92 0.17
N GLY A 115 -13.49 15.04 -0.67
CA GLY A 115 -12.06 14.94 -0.91
C GLY A 115 -11.26 14.21 0.16
N ARG A 116 -11.91 13.79 1.26
CA ARG A 116 -11.28 12.97 2.30
C ARG A 116 -10.79 11.65 1.70
N VAL A 117 -9.54 11.30 1.99
CA VAL A 117 -8.95 10.00 1.65
C VAL A 117 -8.97 9.12 2.89
N TYR A 118 -9.51 7.91 2.78
CA TYR A 118 -9.39 6.86 3.78
C TYR A 118 -8.29 5.89 3.37
N CYS A 119 -7.59 5.31 4.35
CA CYS A 119 -6.76 4.14 4.17
C CYS A 119 -7.22 3.08 5.18
N PHE A 120 -7.72 1.95 4.68
CA PHE A 120 -8.15 0.78 5.47
C PHE A 120 -7.04 -0.27 5.46
N TYR A 121 -6.75 -0.88 6.60
CA TYR A 121 -5.65 -1.83 6.78
C TYR A 121 -5.90 -2.68 8.01
N TRP A 122 -5.21 -3.81 8.12
CA TRP A 122 -5.22 -4.61 9.34
C TRP A 122 -4.04 -4.24 10.22
N TYR A 123 -4.20 -4.32 11.54
CA TYR A 123 -3.18 -3.93 12.50
C TYR A 123 -3.03 -5.00 13.59
N ASN A 124 -1.82 -5.53 13.72
CA ASN A 124 -1.49 -6.63 14.63
C ASN A 124 -1.29 -6.11 16.07
N GLU A 125 -2.40 -5.82 16.76
CA GLU A 125 -2.40 -5.19 18.09
C GLU A 125 -1.66 -6.00 19.16
N ASN A 126 -1.74 -7.33 19.09
CA ASN A 126 -1.26 -8.23 20.13
C ASN A 126 0.09 -8.89 19.81
N LYS A 127 0.72 -8.52 18.68
CA LYS A 127 1.99 -9.08 18.18
C LYS A 127 1.93 -10.59 17.93
N VAL A 128 0.80 -11.08 17.46
CA VAL A 128 0.65 -12.50 17.09
C VAL A 128 1.61 -12.80 15.93
N TRP A 129 2.33 -13.92 16.00
CA TRP A 129 3.39 -14.29 15.05
C TRP A 129 2.87 -14.65 13.65
N LEU A 130 1.57 -14.89 13.52
CA LEU A 130 0.90 -15.10 12.26
C LEU A 130 0.83 -13.78 11.51
N ARG A 131 1.37 -13.76 10.28
CA ARG A 131 1.48 -12.57 9.43
C ARG A 131 0.15 -11.89 9.13
N ASP A 132 -0.95 -12.63 9.28
CA ASP A 132 -2.29 -12.21 8.92
C ASP A 132 -3.19 -11.82 10.10
N ALA A 133 -2.63 -11.80 11.31
CA ALA A 133 -3.35 -11.46 12.53
C ALA A 133 -3.53 -9.95 12.71
N GLY A 134 -4.72 -9.53 13.16
CA GLY A 134 -4.97 -8.19 13.65
C GLY A 134 -6.44 -7.80 13.71
N THR A 135 -6.70 -6.55 14.06
CA THR A 135 -8.02 -5.92 13.89
C THR A 135 -8.02 -5.03 12.66
N MET A 136 -9.15 -4.91 11.97
CA MET A 136 -9.36 -3.92 10.91
C MET A 136 -9.33 -2.49 11.48
N TYR A 137 -8.54 -1.63 10.85
CA TYR A 137 -8.35 -0.23 11.21
C TYR A 137 -8.48 0.68 9.98
N PHE A 138 -8.72 1.96 10.23
CA PHE A 138 -8.50 3.00 9.23
C PHE A 138 -7.83 4.24 9.79
N LYS A 139 -7.22 4.98 8.87
CA LYS A 139 -6.86 6.39 9.02
C LYS A 139 -7.52 7.19 7.90
N PHE A 140 -7.65 8.50 8.09
CA PHE A 140 -8.08 9.41 7.02
C PHE A 140 -7.19 10.65 6.92
N SER A 141 -7.19 11.27 5.75
CA SER A 141 -6.55 12.54 5.43
C SER A 141 -7.58 13.49 4.82
N ASP A 142 -7.60 14.75 5.28
CA ASP A 142 -8.39 15.85 4.72
C ASP A 142 -7.52 16.83 3.88
N ASP A 143 -6.23 16.54 3.71
CA ASP A 143 -5.23 17.46 3.16
C ASP A 143 -4.42 16.86 1.98
N LEU A 144 -5.07 15.97 1.20
CA LEU A 144 -4.52 15.30 0.02
C LEU A 144 -3.37 14.32 0.34
N GLY A 145 -3.51 13.59 1.44
CA GLY A 145 -2.57 12.53 1.87
C GLY A 145 -1.35 13.01 2.64
N ARG A 146 -1.23 14.31 2.93
CA ARG A 146 -0.04 14.93 3.56
C ARG A 146 0.04 14.67 5.06
N THR A 147 -1.09 14.67 5.75
CA THR A 147 -1.22 14.27 7.15
C THR A 147 -2.37 13.28 7.32
N TRP A 148 -2.30 12.49 8.39
CA TRP A 148 -3.23 11.40 8.67
C TRP A 148 -3.76 11.49 10.09
N SER A 149 -5.02 11.08 10.27
CA SER A 149 -5.65 10.94 11.57
C SER A 149 -4.91 9.95 12.49
N PRO A 150 -5.19 9.97 13.80
CA PRO A 150 -5.00 8.79 14.65
C PRO A 150 -5.72 7.55 14.07
N ARG A 151 -5.37 6.38 14.60
CA ARG A 151 -6.00 5.11 14.24
C ARG A 151 -7.46 5.04 14.70
N HIS A 152 -8.37 4.66 13.80
CA HIS A 152 -9.78 4.38 14.08
C HIS A 152 -10.07 2.89 13.88
N ARG A 153 -10.55 2.22 14.94
CA ARG A 153 -10.85 0.78 14.96
C ARG A 153 -12.16 0.49 14.23
N ILE A 154 -12.22 -0.59 13.46
CA ILE A 154 -13.46 -1.15 12.90
C ILE A 154 -13.76 -2.44 13.63
N GLU A 155 -14.85 -2.47 14.40
CA GLU A 155 -15.31 -3.71 15.04
C GLU A 155 -15.95 -4.64 13.99
N LEU A 156 -15.19 -5.62 13.54
CA LEU A 156 -15.69 -6.73 12.74
C LEU A 156 -16.28 -7.81 13.67
N PRO A 157 -17.55 -8.24 13.48
CA PRO A 157 -18.10 -9.37 14.23
C PRO A 157 -17.32 -10.66 13.96
N ARG A 158 -17.03 -11.43 15.02
CA ARG A 158 -16.53 -12.81 14.87
C ARG A 158 -17.60 -13.72 14.28
N HIS A 159 -17.19 -14.69 13.49
CA HIS A 159 -18.06 -15.73 12.90
C HIS A 159 -17.43 -17.12 13.06
N ALA A 160 -18.13 -18.16 12.59
CA ALA A 160 -17.80 -19.57 12.81
C ALA A 160 -16.51 -20.10 12.13
N LEU A 161 -15.60 -19.22 11.70
CA LEU A 161 -14.24 -19.54 11.25
C LEU A 161 -13.17 -18.91 12.16
N ASP A 162 -13.54 -17.90 12.96
CA ASP A 162 -12.65 -17.31 13.96
C ASP A 162 -12.51 -18.29 15.15
N VAL A 163 -11.28 -18.61 15.56
CA VAL A 163 -11.02 -19.44 16.75
C VAL A 163 -11.34 -18.64 18.01
N ASP A 164 -11.95 -19.24 19.03
CA ASP A 164 -12.28 -18.53 20.28
C ASP A 164 -11.02 -18.24 21.11
N GLY A 165 -10.95 -17.04 21.70
CA GLY A 165 -9.79 -16.55 22.45
C GLY A 165 -8.57 -16.09 21.63
N GLU A 166 -8.54 -16.33 20.31
CA GLU A 166 -7.45 -15.87 19.43
C GLU A 166 -7.76 -14.50 18.79
N ASP A 167 -6.79 -13.89 18.10
CA ASP A 167 -6.99 -12.65 17.34
C ASP A 167 -7.96 -12.88 16.16
N GLN A 168 -8.30 -11.82 15.42
CA GLN A 168 -8.93 -11.99 14.11
C GLN A 168 -7.83 -12.09 13.05
N HIS A 169 -8.13 -12.78 11.96
CA HIS A 169 -7.28 -12.91 10.79
C HIS A 169 -8.03 -12.43 9.56
N GLY A 170 -7.33 -11.92 8.55
CA GLY A 170 -7.93 -11.56 7.28
C GLY A 170 -7.13 -10.54 6.51
N TRP A 171 -7.45 -10.34 5.24
CA TRP A 171 -6.65 -9.63 4.24
C TRP A 171 -7.58 -8.75 3.39
N ASN A 172 -7.23 -7.50 3.11
CA ASN A 172 -8.05 -6.69 2.21
C ASN A 172 -7.94 -7.19 0.75
N THR A 173 -9.06 -7.28 0.04
CA THR A 173 -9.11 -7.88 -1.31
C THR A 173 -9.96 -7.05 -2.28
N GLY A 174 -9.33 -6.62 -3.38
CA GLY A 174 -9.93 -5.72 -4.36
C GLY A 174 -9.99 -4.25 -3.92
N PHE A 175 -10.35 -3.37 -4.85
CA PHE A 175 -10.45 -1.93 -4.60
C PHE A 175 -11.80 -1.57 -3.95
N PRO A 176 -11.85 -0.58 -3.04
CA PRO A 176 -13.12 -0.12 -2.47
C PRO A 176 -14.06 0.48 -3.53
N ILE A 177 -15.36 0.19 -3.44
CA ILE A 177 -16.38 0.59 -4.42
C ILE A 177 -17.43 1.50 -3.75
N LEU A 178 -17.65 2.68 -4.33
CA LEU A 178 -18.78 3.56 -3.98
C LEU A 178 -20.07 3.05 -4.63
N THR A 179 -21.10 2.79 -3.83
CA THR A 179 -22.44 2.39 -4.30
C THR A 179 -23.33 3.60 -4.59
N ARG A 180 -24.43 3.38 -5.33
CA ARG A 180 -25.32 4.45 -5.81
C ARG A 180 -26.08 5.21 -4.72
N ASP A 181 -26.19 4.62 -3.53
CA ASP A 181 -26.79 5.19 -2.31
C ASP A 181 -25.77 5.89 -1.41
N GLY A 182 -24.49 5.90 -1.78
CA GLY A 182 -23.41 6.58 -1.06
C GLY A 182 -22.65 5.72 -0.05
N ALA A 183 -22.99 4.44 0.11
CA ALA A 183 -22.18 3.52 0.92
C ALA A 183 -20.87 3.13 0.22
N MET A 184 -19.90 2.64 0.98
CA MET A 184 -18.63 2.11 0.46
C MET A 184 -18.54 0.62 0.78
N LEU A 185 -18.28 -0.19 -0.23
CA LEU A 185 -17.95 -1.60 -0.08
C LEU A 185 -16.43 -1.78 -0.09
N LEU A 186 -15.89 -2.42 0.94
CA LEU A 186 -14.51 -2.90 1.00
C LEU A 186 -14.56 -4.43 0.97
N GLY A 187 -13.83 -5.05 0.04
CA GLY A 187 -13.60 -6.49 0.07
C GLY A 187 -12.50 -6.84 1.06
N PHE A 188 -12.72 -7.89 1.84
CA PHE A 188 -11.68 -8.56 2.60
C PHE A 188 -11.98 -10.06 2.66
N SER A 189 -10.92 -10.86 2.79
CA SER A 189 -10.97 -12.28 3.09
C SER A 189 -10.63 -12.50 4.56
N LYS A 190 -11.05 -13.64 5.12
CA LYS A 190 -10.55 -14.24 6.36
C LYS A 190 -10.21 -15.70 6.05
#